data_AF-A0A354ET73-F1
#
_entry.id   AF-A0A354ET73-F1
#
_cell.length_a   1.000
_cell.length_b   1.000
_cell.length_c   1.000
_cell.angle_alpha   90.00
_cell.angle_beta   90.00
_cell.angle_gamma   90.00
#
_symmetry.space_group_name_H-M   'P 1'
#
loop_
_entity.id
_entity.type
_entity.pdbx_description
1 polymer ?
#
loop_
_entity_poly.entity_id
_entity_poly.type
_entity_poly.pdbx_seq_one_letter_code
_entity_poly.pdbx_strand_id
1 'polypeptide(L)'
;MAPVLSKTPETLVTRGWSDYALLDSGDGKKLERYGRYTVVRPEPQCFWSPHDPAAFEAATALFDPQQEEEDSGRWKFDKHGPVDAFPLKWRDVKFTGRFTPFRHLAFF
;
A
#
# COMPACT_ATOMS: atom_id res chain seq x y z
N MET A 1 14.93 -2.25 32.28
CA MET A 1 13.54 -2.14 32.78
C MET A 1 12.67 -3.06 31.97
N ALA A 2 11.74 -3.78 32.60
CA ALA A 2 10.74 -4.57 31.87
C ALA A 2 9.73 -3.63 31.21
N PRO A 3 9.22 -3.94 30.00
CA PRO A 3 8.18 -3.14 29.36
C PRO A 3 6.90 -3.17 30.21
N VAL A 4 6.24 -2.01 30.32
CA VAL A 4 4.92 -1.91 30.96
C VAL A 4 3.86 -2.30 29.93
N LEU A 5 3.10 -3.36 30.21
CA LEU A 5 2.01 -3.82 29.36
C LEU A 5 0.71 -3.09 29.72
N SER A 6 -0.08 -2.70 28.71
CA SER A 6 -1.42 -2.18 28.96
C SER A 6 -2.31 -3.28 29.55
N LYS A 7 -3.23 -2.89 30.44
CA LYS A 7 -4.17 -3.81 31.11
C LYS A 7 -5.32 -4.24 30.19
N THR A 8 -5.53 -3.52 29.10
CA THR A 8 -6.60 -3.75 28.13
C THR A 8 -6.06 -3.64 26.71
N PRO A 9 -6.69 -4.27 25.71
CA PRO A 9 -6.36 -4.03 24.32
C PRO A 9 -6.57 -2.55 23.97
N GLU A 10 -5.57 -1.95 23.31
CA GLU A 10 -5.65 -0.58 22.79
C GLU A 10 -5.51 -0.63 21.27
N THR A 11 -6.38 0.10 20.57
CA THR A 11 -6.31 0.23 19.12
C THR A 11 -5.46 1.44 18.74
N LEU A 12 -4.30 1.18 18.14
CA LEU A 12 -3.47 2.23 17.54
C LEU A 12 -3.94 2.50 16.11
N VAL A 13 -4.26 3.75 15.81
CA VAL A 13 -4.77 4.17 14.50
C VAL A 13 -3.80 5.16 13.87
N THR A 14 -3.34 4.84 12.66
CA THR A 14 -2.53 5.73 11.83
C THR A 14 -3.40 6.42 10.79
N ARG A 15 -3.21 7.73 10.62
CA ARG A 15 -3.79 8.51 9.52
C ARG A 15 -2.74 8.71 8.42
N GLY A 16 -3.20 8.95 7.20
CA GLY A 16 -2.30 9.35 6.11
C GLY A 16 -1.48 10.59 6.46
N TRP A 17 -0.27 10.67 5.92
CA TRP A 17 0.64 11.80 6.02
C TRP A 17 1.06 12.28 4.62
N SER A 18 2.06 13.15 4.53
CA SER A 18 2.49 13.77 3.27
C SER A 18 2.81 12.75 2.18
N ASP A 19 3.40 11.61 2.53
CA ASP A 19 3.98 10.65 1.58
C ASP A 19 3.25 9.31 1.58
N TYR A 20 2.28 9.10 2.47
CA TYR A 20 1.43 7.89 2.47
C TYR A 20 -0.01 8.24 2.81
N ALA A 21 -0.96 7.62 2.12
CA ALA A 21 -2.35 7.60 2.55
C ALA A 21 -3.08 6.40 1.97
N LEU A 22 -4.01 5.82 2.72
CA LEU A 22 -5.08 5.01 2.16
C LEU A 22 -6.09 5.98 1.52
N LEU A 23 -6.29 5.87 0.21
CA LEU A 23 -7.19 6.75 -0.55
C LEU A 23 -8.60 6.17 -0.63
N ASP A 24 -8.70 4.87 -0.94
CA ASP A 24 -9.96 4.14 -1.03
C ASP A 24 -9.71 2.64 -0.83
N SER A 25 -10.76 1.87 -0.55
CA SER A 25 -10.70 0.41 -0.44
C SER A 25 -12.06 -0.22 -0.72
N GLY A 26 -12.02 -1.46 -1.15
CA GLY A 26 -13.22 -2.25 -1.44
C GLY A 26 -12.95 -3.34 -2.45
N ASP A 27 -13.92 -4.23 -2.63
CA ASP A 27 -13.88 -5.37 -3.54
C ASP A 27 -12.57 -6.18 -3.44
N GLY A 28 -12.10 -6.39 -2.21
CA GLY A 28 -10.87 -7.14 -1.92
C GLY A 28 -9.57 -6.41 -2.28
N LYS A 29 -9.60 -5.08 -2.45
CA LYS A 29 -8.45 -4.26 -2.84
C LYS A 29 -8.36 -2.98 -2.00
N LYS A 30 -7.17 -2.37 -2.02
CA LYS A 30 -6.92 -1.03 -1.48
C LYS A 30 -6.15 -0.18 -2.48
N LEU A 31 -6.52 1.09 -2.54
CA LEU A 31 -5.84 2.14 -3.30
C LEU A 31 -5.08 3.02 -2.32
N GLU A 32 -3.75 3.03 -2.47
CA GLU A 32 -2.85 3.74 -1.58
C GLU A 32 -2.04 4.77 -2.38
N ARG A 33 -1.68 5.89 -1.73
CA ARG A 33 -0.72 6.85 -2.25
C ARG A 33 0.63 6.63 -1.59
N TYR A 34 1.68 6.63 -2.39
CA TYR A 34 3.09 6.56 -1.98
C TYR A 34 3.87 7.68 -2.67
N GLY A 35 4.04 8.80 -1.97
CA GLY A 35 4.56 10.04 -2.52
C GLY A 35 3.68 10.54 -3.68
N ARG A 36 4.22 10.45 -4.90
CA ARG A 36 3.52 10.83 -6.15
C ARG A 36 2.79 9.67 -6.84
N TYR A 37 2.97 8.43 -6.37
CA TYR A 37 2.44 7.24 -7.01
C TYR A 37 1.17 6.77 -6.32
N THR A 38 0.22 6.29 -7.10
CA THR A 38 -0.96 5.58 -6.60
C THR A 38 -0.82 4.10 -6.91
N VAL A 39 -1.11 3.26 -5.92
CA VAL A 39 -0.82 1.83 -5.97
C VAL A 39 -2.04 1.04 -5.51
N VAL A 40 -2.46 0.09 -6.33
CA VAL A 40 -3.53 -0.87 -6.00
C VAL A 40 -2.89 -2.18 -5.55
N ARG A 41 -3.33 -2.67 -4.37
CA ARG A 41 -2.90 -3.96 -3.82
C ARG A 41 -4.10 -4.79 -3.36
N PRO A 42 -3.99 -6.13 -3.37
CA PRO A 42 -4.98 -7.00 -2.73
C PRO A 42 -5.09 -6.72 -1.22
N GLU A 43 -6.32 -6.66 -0.74
CA GLU A 43 -6.71 -6.59 0.66
C GLU A 43 -7.99 -7.41 0.88
N PRO A 44 -7.87 -8.74 1.11
CA PRO A 44 -9.03 -9.65 1.15
C PRO A 44 -10.08 -9.30 2.20
N GLN A 45 -9.72 -8.50 3.21
CA GLN A 45 -10.64 -8.07 4.28
C GLN A 45 -11.53 -6.88 3.89
N CYS A 46 -11.25 -6.21 2.76
CA CYS A 46 -12.06 -5.11 2.25
C CYS A 46 -13.30 -5.63 1.49
N PHE A 47 -14.29 -6.15 2.24
CA PHE A 47 -15.51 -6.75 1.69
C PHE A 47 -16.56 -5.74 1.18
N TRP A 48 -16.38 -4.46 1.45
CA TRP A 48 -17.27 -3.37 1.03
C TRP A 48 -16.97 -2.94 -0.40
N SER A 49 -17.88 -2.17 -1.02
CA SER A 49 -17.63 -1.58 -2.34
C SER A 49 -16.76 -0.32 -2.22
N PRO A 50 -15.84 -0.08 -3.17
CA PRO A 50 -15.05 1.14 -3.22
C PRO A 50 -15.94 2.35 -3.49
N HIS A 51 -15.54 3.51 -2.97
CA HIS A 51 -16.27 4.75 -3.17
C HIS A 51 -16.07 5.30 -4.59
N ASP A 52 -14.86 5.20 -5.14
CA ASP A 52 -14.52 5.63 -6.50
C ASP A 52 -13.80 4.49 -7.26
N PRO A 53 -14.55 3.57 -7.90
CA PRO A 53 -13.96 2.51 -8.70
C PRO A 53 -13.04 3.02 -9.82
N ALA A 54 -13.31 4.19 -10.39
CA ALA A 54 -12.53 4.73 -11.49
C ALA A 54 -11.10 5.14 -11.05
N ALA A 55 -10.94 5.54 -9.78
CA ALA A 55 -9.63 5.86 -9.22
C ALA A 55 -8.68 4.65 -9.18
N PHE A 56 -9.21 3.42 -9.04
CA PHE A 56 -8.40 2.20 -9.07
C PHE A 56 -7.83 1.92 -10.46
N GLU A 57 -8.62 2.16 -11.51
CA GLU A 57 -8.19 1.98 -12.91
C GLU A 57 -7.15 3.03 -13.34
N ALA A 58 -7.16 4.21 -12.71
CA ALA A 58 -6.21 5.28 -12.96
C ALA A 58 -4.90 5.17 -12.14
N ALA A 59 -4.70 4.09 -11.38
CA ALA A 59 -3.54 3.94 -10.52
C ALA A 59 -2.22 3.81 -11.31
N THR A 60 -1.12 4.31 -10.76
CA THR A 60 0.22 4.17 -11.36
C THR A 60 0.64 2.71 -11.45
N ALA A 61 0.33 1.92 -10.42
CA ALA A 61 0.74 0.52 -10.34
C ALA A 61 -0.34 -0.35 -9.70
N LEU A 62 -0.47 -1.58 -10.20
CA LEU A 62 -1.34 -2.62 -9.64
C LEU A 62 -0.54 -3.89 -9.42
N PHE A 63 -0.66 -4.47 -8.22
CA PHE A 63 -0.11 -5.79 -7.94
C PHE A 63 -1.09 -6.88 -8.38
N ASP A 64 -0.66 -7.72 -9.33
CA ASP A 64 -1.38 -8.87 -9.84
C ASP A 64 -0.83 -10.14 -9.16
N PRO A 65 -1.54 -10.71 -8.16
CA PRO A 65 -1.10 -11.93 -7.49
C PRO A 65 -1.14 -13.09 -8.49
N GLN A 66 -0.02 -13.78 -8.70
CA GLN A 66 -0.03 -14.99 -9.52
C GLN A 66 -0.51 -16.17 -8.66
N GLN A 67 -1.35 -17.04 -9.22
CA GLN A 67 -2.06 -18.07 -8.45
C GLN A 67 -1.18 -19.21 -7.91
N GLU A 68 0.13 -19.24 -8.21
CA GLU A 68 0.99 -20.37 -7.87
C GLU A 68 1.66 -20.25 -6.49
N GLU A 69 1.95 -19.04 -6.00
CA GLU A 69 2.53 -18.82 -4.67
C GLU A 69 1.87 -17.63 -3.97
N GLU A 70 1.54 -17.79 -2.68
CA GLU A 70 0.63 -16.92 -1.91
C GLU A 70 1.12 -15.46 -1.74
N ASP A 71 2.38 -15.18 -2.04
CA ASP A 71 2.98 -13.84 -1.97
C ASP A 71 3.71 -13.41 -3.25
N SER A 72 3.79 -14.27 -4.28
CA SER A 72 4.45 -13.93 -5.54
C SER A 72 3.48 -13.29 -6.52
N GLY A 73 3.98 -12.35 -7.32
CA GLY A 73 3.15 -11.69 -8.30
C GLY A 73 3.93 -10.71 -9.15
N ARG A 74 3.20 -9.98 -9.99
CA ARG A 74 3.80 -9.01 -10.91
C ARG A 74 3.15 -7.64 -10.75
N TRP A 75 3.98 -6.62 -10.89
CA TRP A 75 3.51 -5.25 -10.99
C TRP A 75 3.12 -4.93 -12.43
N LYS A 76 1.88 -4.44 -12.61
CA LYS A 76 1.44 -3.78 -13.83
C LYS A 76 1.54 -2.28 -13.61
N PHE A 77 2.24 -1.60 -14.51
CA PHE A 77 2.42 -0.15 -14.46
C PHE A 77 1.56 0.54 -15.52
N ASP A 78 1.27 1.82 -15.28
CA ASP A 78 0.65 2.69 -16.26
C ASP A 78 1.58 2.95 -17.47
N LYS A 79 1.11 3.82 -18.37
CA LYS A 79 1.83 4.19 -19.61
C LYS A 79 3.22 4.79 -19.40
N HIS A 80 3.57 5.23 -18.19
CA HIS A 80 4.87 5.80 -17.88
C HIS A 80 5.93 4.72 -17.55
N GLY A 81 5.50 3.46 -17.40
CA GLY A 81 6.38 2.32 -17.28
C GLY A 81 6.87 2.04 -15.84
N PRO A 82 7.81 1.10 -15.69
CA PRO A 82 8.26 0.62 -14.39
C PRO A 82 8.97 1.70 -13.56
N VAL A 83 8.78 1.63 -12.24
CA VAL A 83 9.47 2.47 -11.27
C VAL A 83 10.39 1.58 -10.43
N ASP A 84 11.70 1.87 -10.42
CA ASP A 84 12.67 1.08 -9.65
C ASP A 84 12.56 1.38 -8.14
N ALA A 85 12.86 2.61 -7.76
CA ALA A 85 12.79 3.07 -6.37
C ALA A 85 12.38 4.53 -6.29
N PHE A 86 11.75 4.92 -5.18
CA PHE A 86 11.26 6.28 -4.99
C PHE A 86 11.43 6.76 -3.55
N PRO A 87 11.76 8.05 -3.35
CA PRO A 87 11.97 8.60 -2.02
C PRO A 87 10.64 8.80 -1.29
N LEU A 88 10.64 8.50 0.01
CA LEU A 88 9.55 8.75 0.94
C LEU A 88 10.10 9.38 2.22
N LYS A 89 9.21 10.02 2.98
CA LYS A 89 9.51 10.66 4.25
C LYS A 89 8.40 10.43 5.26
N TRP A 90 8.80 10.20 6.51
CA TRP A 90 7.92 10.25 7.67
C TRP A 90 8.63 11.02 8.79
N ARG A 91 8.06 12.19 9.15
CA ARG A 91 8.73 13.15 10.05
C ARG A 91 10.15 13.43 9.56
N ASP A 92 11.18 13.32 10.39
CA ASP A 92 12.55 13.62 9.98
C ASP A 92 13.27 12.44 9.30
N VAL A 93 12.61 11.28 9.18
CA VAL A 93 13.18 10.08 8.59
C VAL A 93 12.87 10.03 7.10
N LYS A 94 13.93 9.91 6.28
CA LYS A 94 13.84 9.65 4.84
C LYS A 94 14.15 8.18 4.59
N PHE A 95 13.40 7.56 3.68
CA PHE A 95 13.55 6.16 3.31
C PHE A 95 13.14 5.96 1.85
N THR A 96 13.35 4.74 1.36
CA THR A 96 13.15 4.40 -0.06
C THR A 96 12.04 3.37 -0.18
N GLY A 97 10.98 3.71 -0.91
CA GLY A 97 9.99 2.74 -1.39
C GLY A 97 10.51 2.03 -2.65
N ARG A 98 10.14 0.75 -2.83
CA ARG A 98 10.56 -0.06 -3.97
C ARG A 98 9.47 -1.05 -4.36
N PHE A 99 9.20 -1.18 -5.65
CA PHE A 99 8.38 -2.27 -6.17
C PHE A 99 9.18 -3.57 -6.18
N THR A 100 8.90 -4.46 -5.22
CA THR A 100 9.58 -5.76 -5.09
C THR A 100 8.86 -6.85 -5.89
N PRO A 101 9.40 -8.07 -6.03
CA PRO A 101 8.64 -9.20 -6.59
C PRO A 101 7.41 -9.60 -5.76
N PHE A 102 7.25 -9.04 -4.56
CA PHE A 102 6.12 -9.26 -3.66
C PHE A 102 5.22 -8.03 -3.60
N ARG A 103 4.06 -8.16 -2.95
CA ARG A 103 3.11 -7.05 -2.71
C ARG A 103 3.63 -5.93 -1.79
N HIS A 104 4.83 -6.09 -1.21
CA HIS A 104 5.42 -5.13 -0.28
C HIS A 104 6.25 -4.08 -1.01
N LEU A 105 6.17 -2.84 -0.51
CA LEU A 105 6.85 -1.66 -1.07
C LEU A 105 8.10 -1.25 -0.27
N ALA A 106 8.69 -2.20 0.45
CA ALA A 106 9.84 -2.05 1.35
C ALA A 106 9.61 -1.20 2.63
N PHE A 107 8.36 -0.84 2.96
CA PHE A 107 7.96 -0.32 4.27
C PHE A 107 6.50 -0.67 4.60
N PHE A 108 6.11 -0.48 5.86
CA PHE A 108 4.75 -0.63 6.38
C PHE A 108 4.32 0.64 7.10
#